data_AF-A0A3A4QGR1-F1
#
_entry.id   AF-A0A3A4QGR1-F1
#
_cell.length_a   1.000
_cell.length_b   1.000
_cell.length_c   1.000
_cell.angle_alpha   90.00
_cell.angle_beta   90.00
_cell.angle_gamma   90.00
#
_symmetry.space_group_name_H-M   'P 1'
#
loop_
_entity.id
_entity.type
_entity.pdbx_description
1 polymer ?
#
loop_
_entity_poly.entity_id
_entity_poly.type
_entity_poly.pdbx_seq_one_letter_code
_entity_poly.pdbx_strand_id
1 'polypeptide(L)'
;MIEAHFNEGITNYLPQPASPRPPGNWGVVKTSYEVYGVSRITKVSPDNWKLLAFPDVWRINPTTLKFEDGSKKPEVVEMTSDFQHWLFRLNAEKYFGKPFKDEQDYREWWASLDSKHQLIRWFTSLLTKGRSHTNVFGLDNCRNYISGANMDAELPRFSNLVTGRWVAKVLSLETRGIFGVESISVEVINFSKGYRQFNPQDHWWLFDEPLLSGRRRNADGTVDETLLLPYPQFEPARPILPVILPVDSRAWIPVEIFRVLHPEEKTPGKYEFLGR
;
A
#
# COMPACT_ATOMS: atom_id res chain seq x y z
N MET A 1 17.15 25.13 1.62
CA MET A 1 17.39 24.33 2.83
C MET A 1 16.30 24.77 3.79
N ILE A 2 15.24 23.96 3.94
CA ILE A 2 14.13 24.28 4.84
C ILE A 2 14.24 23.25 5.95
N GLU A 3 14.82 23.65 7.08
CA GLU A 3 14.73 22.92 8.33
C GLU A 3 13.33 23.18 8.90
N ALA A 4 12.46 22.17 8.82
CA ALA A 4 11.20 22.18 9.53
C ALA A 4 11.47 21.81 10.99
N HIS A 5 11.50 22.81 11.87
CA HIS A 5 11.58 22.62 13.32
C HIS A 5 10.20 22.26 13.84
N PHE A 6 9.98 20.98 14.13
CA PHE A 6 8.81 20.56 14.90
C PHE A 6 9.16 20.66 16.40
N ASN A 7 8.61 21.67 17.07
CA ASN A 7 8.63 21.82 18.52
C ASN A 7 7.75 20.73 19.13
N GLU A 8 8.29 19.53 19.28
CA GLU A 8 7.91 18.46 20.19
C GLU A 8 8.77 17.27 19.76
N GLY A 9 9.61 16.77 20.67
CA GLY A 9 10.61 15.76 20.35
C GLY A 9 10.05 14.60 19.54
N ILE A 10 10.88 14.07 18.64
CA ILE A 10 10.59 12.84 17.90
C ILE A 10 10.26 11.75 18.91
N THR A 11 8.97 11.54 19.16
CA THR A 11 8.51 10.31 19.78
C THR A 11 8.78 9.25 18.72
N ASN A 12 9.79 8.41 18.97
CA ASN A 12 9.99 7.21 18.18
C ASN A 12 8.65 6.49 18.13
N TYR A 13 7.99 6.51 16.98
CA TYR A 13 6.94 5.55 16.69
C TYR A 13 7.67 4.22 16.49
N LEU A 14 7.97 3.56 17.61
CA LEU A 14 8.08 2.12 17.60
C LEU A 14 6.78 1.64 16.95
N PRO A 15 6.79 0.88 15.84
CA PRO A 15 5.59 0.17 15.42
C PRO A 15 5.15 -0.63 16.66
N GLN A 16 4.07 -0.17 17.31
CA GLN A 16 3.68 -0.47 18.70
C GLN A 16 3.86 -1.95 19.11
N PRO A 17 3.97 -2.29 20.42
CA PRO A 17 3.70 -3.66 20.84
C PRO A 17 2.33 -4.02 20.27
N ALA A 18 2.33 -4.95 19.32
CA ALA A 18 1.23 -5.17 18.42
C ALA A 18 -0.05 -5.36 19.23
N SER A 19 -1.09 -4.55 18.96
CA SER A 19 -2.44 -5.00 19.28
C SER A 19 -2.56 -6.45 18.79
N PRO A 20 -2.92 -7.40 19.68
CA PRO A 20 -3.00 -8.79 19.29
C PRO A 20 -3.89 -8.88 18.07
N ARG A 21 -3.45 -9.70 17.11
CA ARG A 21 -4.19 -9.91 15.88
C ARG A 21 -5.65 -10.24 16.23
N PRO A 22 -6.64 -9.54 15.64
CA PRO A 22 -8.04 -9.85 15.93
C PRO A 22 -8.31 -11.34 15.64
N PRO A 23 -9.21 -12.00 16.39
CA PRO A 23 -9.59 -13.38 16.12
C PRO A 23 -10.01 -13.56 14.66
N GLY A 24 -9.55 -14.64 14.03
CA GLY A 24 -9.89 -14.96 12.64
C GLY A 24 -8.79 -15.72 11.91
N ASN A 25 -9.06 -16.01 10.64
CA ASN A 25 -8.08 -16.57 9.72
C ASN A 25 -7.34 -15.43 9.01
N TRP A 26 -6.06 -15.64 8.77
CA TRP A 26 -5.18 -14.62 8.23
C TRP A 26 -4.27 -15.22 7.19
N GLY A 27 -3.83 -14.39 6.26
CA GLY A 27 -2.85 -14.82 5.28
C GLY A 27 -2.00 -13.67 4.81
N VAL A 28 -0.94 -14.02 4.10
CA VAL A 28 0.06 -13.09 3.60
C VAL A 28 0.26 -13.31 2.11
N VAL A 29 0.36 -12.22 1.37
CA VAL A 29 0.77 -12.26 -0.03
C VAL A 29 2.25 -12.62 -0.10
N LYS A 30 2.58 -13.61 -0.91
CA LYS A 30 3.94 -14.09 -1.12
C LYS A 30 4.76 -13.07 -1.90
N THR A 31 6.05 -13.04 -1.64
CA THR A 31 7.05 -12.38 -2.49
C THR A 31 7.21 -13.15 -3.81
N SER A 32 7.78 -12.53 -4.85
CA SER A 32 8.06 -13.26 -6.11
C SER A 32 9.01 -14.44 -5.87
N TYR A 33 9.92 -14.34 -4.88
CA TYR A 33 10.77 -15.44 -4.44
C TYR A 33 9.94 -16.67 -4.08
N GLU A 34 8.99 -16.49 -3.16
CA GLU A 34 8.19 -17.58 -2.59
C GLU A 34 7.28 -18.22 -3.64
N VAL A 35 6.91 -17.47 -4.69
CA VAL A 35 6.08 -17.99 -5.79
C VAL A 35 6.94 -18.69 -6.84
N TYR A 36 8.02 -18.06 -7.32
CA TYR A 36 8.74 -18.50 -8.52
C TYR A 36 10.13 -19.07 -8.24
N GLY A 37 10.61 -19.08 -6.99
CA GLY A 37 11.97 -19.45 -6.61
C GLY A 37 13.05 -18.45 -7.06
N VAL A 38 12.67 -17.43 -7.83
CA VAL A 38 13.53 -16.36 -8.35
C VAL A 38 12.92 -14.98 -8.05
N SER A 39 13.65 -14.14 -7.31
CA SER A 39 13.36 -12.71 -7.16
C SER A 39 14.03 -12.01 -8.32
N ARG A 40 13.53 -10.83 -8.67
CA ARG A 40 14.02 -10.09 -9.83
C ARG A 40 15.49 -9.74 -9.67
N ILE A 41 16.28 -9.98 -10.71
CA ILE A 41 17.72 -9.73 -10.72
C ILE A 41 17.95 -8.23 -10.55
N THR A 42 18.57 -7.84 -9.44
CA THR A 42 19.16 -6.51 -9.29
C THR A 42 20.53 -6.56 -9.97
N LYS A 43 20.64 -6.22 -11.28
CA LYS A 43 21.94 -6.24 -11.96
C LYS A 43 22.83 -5.14 -11.38
N VAL A 44 23.96 -5.53 -10.80
CA VAL A 44 24.95 -4.64 -10.16
C VAL A 44 26.18 -4.53 -11.07
N SER A 45 26.53 -3.32 -11.47
CA SER A 45 27.90 -2.99 -11.88
C SER A 45 28.72 -2.73 -10.61
N PRO A 46 29.99 -3.16 -10.52
CA PRO A 46 30.83 -2.99 -9.33
C PRO A 46 30.91 -1.54 -8.82
N ASP A 47 30.74 -0.55 -9.70
CA ASP A 47 31.11 0.84 -9.43
C ASP A 47 29.92 1.79 -9.19
N ASN A 48 28.67 1.31 -9.27
CA ASN A 48 27.49 2.18 -9.09
C ASN A 48 26.31 1.43 -8.47
N TRP A 49 26.10 1.68 -7.18
CA TRP A 49 25.05 1.12 -6.34
C TRP A 49 23.68 1.74 -6.62
N LYS A 50 23.13 1.55 -7.83
CA LYS A 50 21.71 1.85 -8.09
C LYS A 50 20.93 0.55 -8.13
N LEU A 51 20.35 0.19 -7.00
CA LEU A 51 19.41 -0.92 -6.87
C LEU A 51 18.22 -0.69 -7.83
N LEU A 52 18.15 -1.46 -8.92
CA LEU A 52 16.93 -1.59 -9.73
C LEU A 52 16.02 -2.65 -9.10
N ALA A 53 15.58 -2.41 -7.87
CA ALA A 53 14.55 -3.24 -7.24
C ALA A 53 13.19 -2.80 -7.79
N PHE A 54 12.44 -3.74 -8.37
CA PHE A 54 11.04 -3.53 -8.72
C PHE A 54 10.18 -4.20 -7.65
N PRO A 55 9.01 -3.65 -7.32
CA PRO A 55 8.17 -4.26 -6.31
C PRO A 55 7.60 -5.59 -6.77
N ASP A 56 7.41 -6.48 -5.81
CA ASP A 56 6.55 -7.65 -5.95
C ASP A 56 5.13 -7.17 -5.84
N VAL A 57 4.43 -7.03 -6.97
CA VAL A 57 3.10 -6.43 -7.02
C VAL A 57 2.10 -7.45 -7.51
N TRP A 58 0.98 -7.51 -6.82
CA TRP A 58 -0.12 -8.42 -7.12
C TRP A 58 -1.41 -7.63 -7.31
N ARG A 59 -2.11 -7.91 -8.40
CA ARG A 59 -3.42 -7.30 -8.65
C ARG A 59 -4.48 -8.11 -7.91
N ILE A 60 -5.25 -7.45 -7.07
CA ILE A 60 -6.35 -8.09 -6.33
C ILE A 60 -7.69 -8.05 -7.07
N ASN A 61 -7.73 -7.33 -8.20
CA ASN A 61 -8.92 -7.21 -9.02
C ASN A 61 -8.93 -8.28 -10.13
N PRO A 62 -9.82 -9.27 -10.09
CA PRO A 62 -10.12 -10.09 -11.25
C PRO A 62 -10.81 -9.24 -12.32
N THR A 63 -10.06 -8.88 -13.37
CA THR A 63 -10.42 -8.05 -14.54
C THR A 63 -11.64 -8.50 -15.35
N THR A 64 -12.32 -9.55 -14.89
CA THR A 64 -13.35 -10.29 -15.61
C THR A 64 -14.62 -10.48 -14.79
N LEU A 65 -14.69 -9.92 -13.57
CA LEU A 65 -15.92 -9.98 -12.78
C LEU A 65 -17.02 -9.09 -13.37
N LYS A 66 -18.21 -9.68 -13.44
CA LYS A 66 -19.45 -9.04 -13.89
C LYS A 66 -20.44 -9.00 -12.73
N PHE A 67 -21.38 -8.08 -12.79
CA PHE A 67 -22.60 -8.13 -11.98
C PHE A 67 -23.48 -9.32 -12.44
N GLU A 68 -24.52 -9.63 -11.68
CA GLU A 68 -25.46 -10.73 -12.00
C GLU A 68 -26.17 -10.52 -13.34
N ASP A 69 -26.39 -9.26 -13.72
CA ASP A 69 -26.96 -8.86 -15.01
C ASP A 69 -25.97 -8.97 -16.19
N GLY A 70 -24.73 -9.42 -15.95
CA GLY A 70 -23.69 -9.58 -16.95
C GLY A 70 -22.93 -8.28 -17.33
N SER A 71 -23.27 -7.15 -16.71
CA SER A 71 -22.54 -5.89 -16.90
C SER A 71 -21.17 -5.93 -16.22
N LYS A 72 -20.19 -5.20 -16.76
CA LYS A 72 -18.82 -5.19 -16.23
C LYS A 72 -18.77 -4.40 -14.92
N LYS A 73 -18.11 -4.96 -13.90
CA LYS A 73 -17.80 -4.21 -12.68
C LYS A 73 -16.72 -3.15 -12.97
N PRO A 74 -16.76 -1.98 -12.29
CA PRO A 74 -15.69 -1.00 -12.42
C PRO A 74 -14.34 -1.59 -11.98
N GLU A 75 -13.28 -1.31 -12.74
CA GLU A 75 -11.94 -1.84 -12.43
C GLU A 75 -11.12 -0.95 -11.50
N VAL A 76 -11.50 0.31 -11.39
CA VAL A 76 -10.74 1.39 -10.75
C VAL A 76 -11.67 2.28 -9.92
N VAL A 77 -11.08 2.95 -8.93
CA VAL A 77 -11.75 3.98 -8.11
C VAL A 77 -11.35 5.36 -8.64
N GLU A 78 -12.31 6.20 -8.96
CA GLU A 78 -12.04 7.60 -9.28
C GLU A 78 -11.66 8.37 -8.02
N MET A 79 -10.52 9.06 -8.06
CA MET A 79 -9.99 9.78 -6.92
C MET A 79 -10.63 11.18 -6.82
N THR A 80 -11.83 11.23 -6.26
CA THR A 80 -12.52 12.48 -5.92
C THR A 80 -11.69 13.32 -4.94
N SER A 81 -12.05 14.60 -4.76
CA SER A 81 -11.45 15.45 -3.72
C SER A 81 -11.49 14.77 -2.36
N ASP A 82 -12.65 14.23 -1.99
CA ASP A 82 -12.86 13.52 -0.73
C ASP A 82 -11.86 12.36 -0.54
N PHE A 83 -11.70 11.51 -1.55
CA PHE A 83 -10.81 10.37 -1.48
C PHE A 83 -9.33 10.77 -1.44
N GLN A 84 -8.94 11.77 -2.23
CA GLN A 84 -7.57 12.30 -2.21
C GLN A 84 -7.22 12.84 -0.82
N HIS A 85 -8.11 13.64 -0.21
CA HIS A 85 -7.90 14.20 1.12
C HIS A 85 -7.89 13.13 2.21
N TRP A 86 -8.79 12.14 2.15
CA TRP A 86 -8.78 11.01 3.09
C TRP A 86 -7.45 10.25 3.02
N LEU A 87 -7.00 9.88 1.83
CA LEU A 87 -5.73 9.15 1.68
C LEU A 87 -4.51 9.99 2.10
N PHE A 88 -4.51 11.29 1.78
CA PHE A 88 -3.46 12.20 2.20
C PHE A 88 -3.41 12.34 3.72
N ARG A 89 -4.58 12.51 4.36
CA ARG A 89 -4.73 12.56 5.82
C ARG A 89 -4.14 11.31 6.48
N LEU A 90 -4.52 10.13 6.02
CA LEU A 90 -4.01 8.86 6.58
C LEU A 90 -2.48 8.76 6.54
N ASN A 91 -1.87 9.18 5.42
CA ASN A 91 -0.41 9.18 5.28
C ASN A 91 0.26 10.26 6.15
N ALA A 92 -0.37 11.43 6.32
CA ALA A 92 0.12 12.47 7.22
C ALA A 92 0.04 12.03 8.70
N GLU A 93 -1.09 11.48 9.14
CA GLU A 93 -1.25 10.92 10.50
C GLU A 93 -0.22 9.83 10.78
N LYS A 94 0.04 8.95 9.80
CA LYS A 94 1.09 7.94 9.90
C LYS A 94 2.49 8.55 9.99
N TYR A 95 2.76 9.60 9.22
CA TYR A 95 4.03 10.32 9.29
C TYR A 95 4.25 11.00 10.65
N PHE A 96 3.19 11.61 11.21
CA PHE A 96 3.24 12.25 12.52
C PHE A 96 3.16 11.28 13.70
N GLY A 97 2.75 10.02 13.46
CA GLY A 97 2.51 9.03 14.51
C GLY A 97 1.31 9.34 15.40
N LYS A 98 0.45 10.30 15.03
CA LYS A 98 -0.77 10.69 15.78
C LYS A 98 -1.91 11.06 14.83
N PRO A 99 -3.17 10.67 15.15
CA PRO A 99 -4.33 11.08 14.36
C PRO A 99 -4.63 12.58 14.53
N PHE A 100 -5.22 13.20 13.52
CA PHE A 100 -5.84 14.52 13.68
C PHE A 100 -7.07 14.40 14.57
N LYS A 101 -7.36 15.45 15.34
CA LYS A 101 -8.49 15.45 16.28
C LYS A 101 -9.82 15.24 15.56
N ASP A 102 -10.00 15.92 14.44
CA ASP A 102 -11.20 15.89 13.62
C ASP A 102 -10.88 16.35 12.18
N GLU A 103 -11.92 16.45 11.34
CA GLU A 103 -11.78 16.92 9.95
C GLU A 103 -11.40 18.42 9.87
N GLN A 104 -11.77 19.22 10.86
CA GLN A 104 -11.47 20.66 10.88
C GLN A 104 -9.99 20.89 11.18
N ASP A 105 -9.45 20.21 12.19
CA ASP A 105 -8.01 20.20 12.54
C ASP A 105 -7.14 19.81 11.34
N TYR A 106 -7.54 18.76 10.61
CA TYR A 106 -6.89 18.38 9.36
C TYR A 106 -6.95 19.48 8.28
N ARG A 107 -8.11 20.12 8.10
CA ARG A 107 -8.30 21.16 7.07
C ARG A 107 -7.50 22.42 7.38
N GLU A 108 -7.46 22.84 8.64
CA GLU A 108 -6.65 23.97 9.10
C GLU A 108 -5.16 23.69 8.90
N TRP A 109 -4.70 22.49 9.29
CA TRP A 109 -3.33 22.06 9.04
C TRP A 109 -3.01 22.04 7.54
N TRP A 110 -3.85 21.42 6.71
CA TRP A 110 -3.62 21.34 5.27
C TRP A 110 -3.61 22.73 4.61
N ALA A 111 -4.53 23.63 4.99
CA ALA A 111 -4.58 24.99 4.48
C ALA A 111 -3.34 25.83 4.85
N SER A 112 -2.63 25.45 5.91
CA SER A 112 -1.35 26.09 6.30
C SER A 112 -0.16 25.65 5.44
N LEU A 113 -0.31 24.59 4.64
CA LEU A 113 0.78 24.05 3.81
C LEU A 113 0.91 24.82 2.50
N ASP A 114 2.16 25.09 2.12
CA ASP A 114 2.46 25.52 0.75
C ASP A 114 2.45 24.33 -0.23
N SER A 115 2.21 24.58 -1.52
CA SER A 115 2.15 23.51 -2.55
C SER A 115 3.47 22.78 -2.79
N LYS A 116 4.60 23.33 -2.30
CA LYS A 116 5.93 22.71 -2.34
C LYS A 116 6.24 21.92 -1.07
N HIS A 117 5.32 21.87 -0.10
CA HIS A 117 5.48 21.14 1.13
C HIS A 117 5.84 19.68 0.84
N GLN A 118 6.80 19.16 1.60
CA GLN A 118 7.44 17.88 1.34
C GLN A 118 6.43 16.72 1.29
N LEU A 119 5.48 16.67 2.23
CA LEU A 119 4.42 15.65 2.25
C LEU A 119 3.52 15.68 1.00
N ILE A 120 3.20 16.87 0.47
CA ILE A 120 2.39 17.00 -0.75
C ILE A 120 3.17 16.44 -1.95
N ARG A 121 4.46 16.76 -2.05
CA ARG A 121 5.33 16.25 -3.12
C ARG A 121 5.47 14.73 -3.06
N TRP A 122 5.67 14.19 -1.87
CA TRP A 122 5.75 12.76 -1.63
C TRP A 122 4.47 12.03 -2.00
N PHE A 123 3.33 12.50 -1.49
CA PHE A 123 2.01 11.97 -1.85
C PHE A 123 1.78 11.98 -3.37
N THR A 124 2.08 13.10 -4.01
CA THR A 124 1.96 13.24 -5.47
C THR A 124 2.84 12.22 -6.19
N SER A 125 4.09 12.04 -5.74
CA SER A 125 5.03 11.07 -6.30
C SER A 125 4.53 9.62 -6.20
N LEU A 126 3.90 9.26 -5.09
CA LEU A 126 3.35 7.92 -4.85
C LEU A 126 2.26 7.56 -5.87
N LEU A 127 1.48 8.55 -6.27
CA LEU A 127 0.27 8.40 -7.10
C LEU A 127 0.47 8.91 -8.54
N THR A 128 1.69 8.93 -9.04
CA THR A 128 1.99 9.26 -10.45
C THR A 128 1.63 8.10 -11.40
N LYS A 129 1.36 8.42 -12.67
CA LYS A 129 0.93 7.44 -13.68
C LYS A 129 1.97 6.35 -13.86
N GLY A 130 1.54 5.09 -13.88
CA GLY A 130 2.44 3.97 -14.14
C GLY A 130 3.42 3.68 -13.00
N ARG A 131 3.19 4.25 -11.81
CA ARG A 131 3.82 3.72 -10.60
C ARG A 131 3.32 2.31 -10.38
N SER A 132 4.26 1.46 -10.01
CA SER A 132 4.05 0.03 -9.81
C SER A 132 3.05 -0.30 -8.70
N HIS A 133 2.69 0.65 -7.83
CA HIS A 133 1.91 0.35 -6.63
C HIS A 133 0.41 0.58 -6.77
N THR A 134 -0.13 1.70 -7.30
CA THR A 134 -1.62 1.85 -7.28
C THR A 134 -2.29 2.87 -8.23
N ASN A 135 -1.68 3.34 -9.34
CA ASN A 135 -2.35 4.38 -10.16
C ASN A 135 -2.24 4.22 -11.68
N VAL A 136 -3.39 4.11 -12.35
CA VAL A 136 -3.49 3.97 -13.82
C VAL A 136 -3.47 5.34 -14.51
N PHE A 137 -4.11 6.33 -13.88
CA PHE A 137 -4.17 7.72 -14.35
C PHE A 137 -3.76 8.62 -13.17
N GLY A 138 -2.46 8.90 -13.09
CA GLY A 138 -1.83 9.50 -11.91
C GLY A 138 -2.00 11.00 -11.73
N LEU A 139 -1.63 11.48 -10.55
CA LEU A 139 -1.72 12.89 -10.14
C LEU A 139 -0.79 13.84 -10.90
N ASP A 140 0.18 13.33 -11.66
CA ASP A 140 1.11 14.11 -12.47
C ASP A 140 0.42 14.84 -13.64
N ASN A 141 -0.66 14.28 -14.17
CA ASN A 141 -1.41 14.83 -15.32
C ASN A 141 -2.92 14.90 -15.09
N CYS A 142 -3.40 14.45 -13.93
CA CYS A 142 -4.80 14.52 -13.53
C CYS A 142 -5.01 15.54 -12.43
N ARG A 143 -6.28 15.83 -12.14
CA ARG A 143 -6.68 16.77 -11.09
C ARG A 143 -6.15 16.36 -9.71
N ASN A 144 -5.35 17.23 -9.11
CA ASN A 144 -4.74 17.02 -7.80
C ASN A 144 -5.27 18.05 -6.80
N TYR A 145 -6.25 17.65 -5.99
CA TYR A 145 -6.85 18.50 -4.96
C TYR A 145 -5.90 18.78 -3.79
N ILE A 146 -4.87 17.96 -3.58
CA ILE A 146 -3.92 18.15 -2.49
C ILE A 146 -2.93 19.27 -2.80
N SER A 147 -2.43 19.35 -4.04
CA SER A 147 -1.50 20.38 -4.47
C SER A 147 -2.15 21.57 -5.19
N GLY A 148 -3.43 21.46 -5.56
CA GLY A 148 -4.14 22.42 -6.40
C GLY A 148 -3.70 22.41 -7.87
N ALA A 149 -3.04 21.34 -8.34
CA ALA A 149 -2.52 21.25 -9.70
C ALA A 149 -3.55 20.62 -10.66
N ASN A 150 -3.48 21.02 -11.93
CA ASN A 150 -4.28 20.46 -13.03
C ASN A 150 -5.79 20.47 -12.74
N MET A 151 -6.32 21.56 -12.16
CA MET A 151 -7.71 21.61 -11.71
C MET A 151 -8.74 21.43 -12.84
N ASP A 152 -8.37 21.76 -14.07
CA ASP A 152 -9.23 21.59 -15.25
C ASP A 152 -9.12 20.19 -15.90
N ALA A 153 -8.21 19.32 -15.41
CA ALA A 153 -8.03 17.96 -15.92
C ALA A 153 -9.07 16.97 -15.37
N GLU A 154 -9.08 15.76 -15.92
CA GLU A 154 -9.88 14.64 -15.43
C GLU A 154 -9.45 14.18 -14.02
N LEU A 155 -10.34 13.46 -13.34
CA LEU A 155 -10.02 12.84 -12.05
C LEU A 155 -8.98 11.71 -12.22
N PRO A 156 -8.06 11.54 -11.26
CA PRO A 156 -7.15 10.41 -11.25
C PRO A 156 -7.92 9.10 -11.03
N ARG A 157 -7.34 7.96 -11.44
CA ARG A 157 -7.96 6.64 -11.25
C ARG A 157 -7.05 5.66 -10.53
N PHE A 158 -7.44 5.32 -9.31
CA PHE A 158 -6.75 4.40 -8.44
C PHE A 158 -7.06 2.96 -8.84
N SER A 159 -6.02 2.17 -9.13
CA SER A 159 -6.15 0.72 -9.32
C SER A 159 -5.39 0.03 -8.22
N ASN A 160 -6.09 -0.81 -7.48
CA ASN A 160 -5.50 -1.37 -6.29
C ASN A 160 -4.60 -2.56 -6.62
N LEU A 161 -3.34 -2.43 -6.23
CA LEU A 161 -2.34 -3.49 -6.24
C LEU A 161 -1.72 -3.55 -4.84
N VAL A 162 -1.33 -4.74 -4.44
CA VAL A 162 -0.74 -5.01 -3.13
C VAL A 162 0.67 -5.53 -3.31
N THR A 163 1.56 -5.20 -2.38
CA THR A 163 2.91 -5.73 -2.41
C THR A 163 3.04 -7.09 -1.73
N GLY A 164 4.11 -7.82 -2.08
CA GLY A 164 4.55 -8.98 -1.32
C GLY A 164 4.66 -8.62 0.17
N ARG A 165 4.24 -9.55 1.03
CA ARG A 165 4.11 -9.40 2.50
C ARG A 165 2.92 -8.59 3.00
N TRP A 166 2.04 -8.08 2.14
CA TRP A 166 0.74 -7.57 2.60
C TRP A 166 -0.02 -8.68 3.34
N VAL A 167 -0.54 -8.36 4.52
CA VAL A 167 -1.28 -9.30 5.37
C VAL A 167 -2.76 -8.96 5.32
N ALA A 168 -3.57 -9.97 4.99
CA ALA A 168 -5.00 -9.83 4.79
C ALA A 168 -5.79 -10.74 5.75
N LYS A 169 -6.99 -10.28 6.13
CA LYS A 169 -7.97 -11.11 6.84
C LYS A 169 -8.65 -12.06 5.85
N VAL A 170 -8.62 -13.35 6.14
CA VAL A 170 -9.23 -14.40 5.32
C VAL A 170 -10.69 -14.56 5.73
N LEU A 171 -11.60 -14.41 4.77
CA LEU A 171 -13.05 -14.50 5.00
C LEU A 171 -13.56 -15.93 5.01
N SER A 172 -12.91 -16.81 4.25
CA SER A 172 -13.18 -18.25 4.21
C SER A 172 -11.91 -19.00 3.84
N LEU A 173 -11.67 -20.13 4.50
CA LEU A 173 -10.60 -21.07 4.16
C LEU A 173 -10.95 -21.94 2.95
N GLU A 174 -12.23 -22.00 2.57
CA GLU A 174 -12.66 -22.69 1.37
C GLU A 174 -12.14 -21.96 0.12
N THR A 175 -11.47 -22.71 -0.75
CA THR A 175 -11.02 -22.22 -2.04
C THR A 175 -12.17 -22.25 -3.04
N ARG A 176 -12.14 -21.30 -3.98
CA ARG A 176 -13.07 -21.26 -5.11
C ARG A 176 -12.28 -21.16 -6.40
N GLY A 177 -12.65 -21.95 -7.41
CA GLY A 177 -12.17 -21.79 -8.77
C GLY A 177 -12.71 -20.50 -9.39
N ILE A 178 -11.82 -19.54 -9.65
CA ILE A 178 -12.12 -18.28 -10.33
C ILE A 178 -11.33 -18.29 -11.65
N PHE A 179 -12.03 -18.41 -12.78
CA PHE A 179 -11.42 -18.57 -14.11
C PHE A 179 -10.38 -19.71 -14.19
N GLY A 180 -10.68 -20.84 -13.55
CA GLY A 180 -9.79 -22.01 -13.52
C GLY A 180 -8.63 -21.92 -12.52
N VAL A 181 -8.54 -20.84 -11.74
CA VAL A 181 -7.52 -20.65 -10.71
C VAL A 181 -8.13 -20.78 -9.32
N GLU A 182 -7.62 -21.68 -8.50
CA GLU A 182 -8.01 -21.75 -7.09
C GLU A 182 -7.63 -20.47 -6.36
N SER A 183 -8.64 -19.86 -5.76
CA SER A 183 -8.51 -18.57 -5.09
C SER A 183 -9.14 -18.62 -3.71
N ILE A 184 -8.54 -17.88 -2.78
CA ILE A 184 -9.07 -17.66 -1.44
C ILE A 184 -9.63 -16.26 -1.34
N SER A 185 -10.68 -16.09 -0.55
CA SER A 185 -11.29 -14.78 -0.37
C SER A 185 -10.72 -14.03 0.83
N VAL A 186 -10.37 -12.78 0.63
CA VAL A 186 -9.91 -11.88 1.68
C VAL A 186 -10.77 -10.63 1.77
N GLU A 187 -10.74 -10.00 2.95
CA GLU A 187 -11.44 -8.74 3.21
C GLU A 187 -10.73 -7.57 2.53
N VAL A 188 -11.52 -6.68 1.92
CA VAL A 188 -11.05 -5.42 1.32
C VAL A 188 -12.07 -4.31 1.55
N ILE A 189 -11.63 -3.06 1.43
CA ILE A 189 -12.51 -1.91 1.53
C ILE A 189 -13.43 -1.88 0.32
N ASN A 190 -14.73 -1.67 0.55
CA ASN A 190 -15.72 -1.44 -0.50
C ASN A 190 -15.95 0.07 -0.63
N PHE A 191 -15.47 0.66 -1.72
CA PHE A 191 -15.56 2.11 -1.91
C PHE A 191 -17.00 2.62 -1.94
N SER A 192 -17.90 1.95 -2.67
CA SER A 192 -19.30 2.39 -2.81
C SER A 192 -20.13 2.29 -1.53
N LYS A 193 -19.72 1.42 -0.58
CA LYS A 193 -20.35 1.32 0.75
C LYS A 193 -19.76 2.27 1.79
N GLY A 194 -18.75 3.07 1.42
CA GLY A 194 -18.06 4.00 2.31
C GLY A 194 -16.73 3.46 2.84
N TYR A 195 -15.75 4.36 2.94
CA TYR A 195 -14.36 4.03 3.31
C TYR A 195 -13.79 4.85 4.48
N ARG A 196 -14.44 5.98 4.85
CA ARG A 196 -13.89 6.94 5.83
C ARG A 196 -13.78 6.36 7.25
N GLN A 197 -14.54 5.33 7.57
CA GLN A 197 -14.51 4.64 8.86
C GLN A 197 -13.25 3.78 9.06
N PHE A 198 -12.49 3.49 8.00
CA PHE A 198 -11.30 2.65 8.09
C PHE A 198 -10.05 3.51 8.34
N ASN A 199 -9.21 3.03 9.27
CA ASN A 199 -7.94 3.65 9.63
C ASN A 199 -6.86 2.55 9.78
N PRO A 200 -5.62 2.76 9.32
CA PRO A 200 -4.52 1.79 9.40
C PRO A 200 -4.16 1.37 10.83
N GLN A 201 -4.45 2.18 11.85
CA GLN A 201 -4.18 1.83 13.25
C GLN A 201 -5.07 0.67 13.71
N ASP A 202 -6.36 0.74 13.40
CA ASP A 202 -7.36 -0.23 13.87
C ASP A 202 -7.66 -1.33 12.84
N HIS A 203 -7.43 -1.03 11.56
CA HIS A 203 -7.77 -1.88 10.42
C HIS A 203 -6.55 -2.15 9.54
N TRP A 204 -5.38 -2.33 10.14
CA TRP A 204 -4.08 -2.45 9.45
C TRP A 204 -4.08 -3.45 8.29
N TRP A 205 -4.90 -4.50 8.32
CA TRP A 205 -4.99 -5.50 7.25
C TRP A 205 -5.69 -5.02 5.97
N LEU A 206 -6.42 -3.90 6.05
CA LEU A 206 -7.04 -3.24 4.91
C LEU A 206 -6.11 -2.23 4.23
N PHE A 207 -4.85 -2.15 4.67
CA PHE A 207 -3.87 -1.22 4.12
C PHE A 207 -2.59 -1.98 3.74
N ASP A 208 -2.08 -1.70 2.55
CA ASP A 208 -0.77 -2.14 2.09
C ASP A 208 0.27 -1.10 2.47
N GLU A 209 1.44 -1.57 2.89
CA GLU A 209 2.65 -0.77 3.09
C GLU A 209 3.63 -1.19 2.03
N PRO A 210 3.73 -0.46 0.90
CA PRO A 210 4.50 -0.90 -0.24
C PRO A 210 5.93 -1.33 0.11
N LEU A 211 6.31 -2.52 -0.36
CA LEU A 211 7.66 -3.06 -0.23
C LEU A 211 8.29 -3.39 -1.59
N LEU A 212 9.61 -3.25 -1.65
CA LEU A 212 10.43 -3.78 -2.73
C LEU A 212 11.17 -5.01 -2.22
N SER A 213 11.26 -6.05 -3.04
CA SER A 213 12.21 -7.14 -2.83
C SER A 213 13.34 -7.05 -3.86
N GLY A 214 14.53 -7.46 -3.45
CA GLY A 214 15.72 -7.52 -4.29
C GLY A 214 16.64 -8.65 -3.85
N ARG A 215 17.54 -9.06 -4.73
CA ARG A 215 18.57 -10.07 -4.42
C ARG A 215 19.95 -9.49 -4.68
N ARG A 216 20.83 -9.55 -3.69
CA ARG A 216 22.25 -9.26 -3.83
C ARG A 216 23.02 -10.56 -3.90
N ARG A 217 23.82 -10.75 -4.95
CA ARG A 217 24.82 -11.82 -4.96
C ARG A 217 26.08 -11.32 -4.24
N ASN A 218 26.49 -12.03 -3.20
CA ASN A 218 27.70 -11.73 -2.45
C ASN A 218 28.94 -12.23 -3.20
N ALA A 219 30.11 -11.73 -2.78
CA ALA A 219 31.39 -12.08 -3.39
C ALA A 219 31.75 -13.57 -3.25
N ASP A 220 31.25 -14.22 -2.19
CA ASP A 220 31.38 -15.66 -1.94
C ASP A 220 30.39 -16.52 -2.78
N GLY A 221 29.57 -15.88 -3.62
CA GLY A 221 28.57 -16.55 -4.45
C GLY A 221 27.22 -16.80 -3.79
N THR A 222 27.07 -16.49 -2.50
CA THR A 222 25.78 -16.54 -1.79
C THR A 222 24.83 -15.45 -2.29
N VAL A 223 23.53 -15.60 -2.01
CA VAL A 223 22.50 -14.64 -2.43
C VAL A 223 21.71 -14.21 -1.20
N ASP A 224 21.79 -12.92 -0.88
CA ASP A 224 20.97 -12.30 0.15
C ASP A 224 19.72 -11.70 -0.48
N GLU A 225 18.55 -12.07 0.04
CA GLU A 225 17.32 -11.34 -0.24
C GLU A 225 17.24 -10.11 0.66
N THR A 226 17.01 -8.95 0.06
CA THR A 226 16.81 -7.70 0.78
C THR A 226 15.42 -7.18 0.50
N LEU A 227 14.70 -6.86 1.56
CA LEU A 227 13.47 -6.10 1.48
C LEU A 227 13.80 -4.64 1.72
N LEU A 228 13.35 -3.80 0.80
CA LEU A 228 13.67 -2.39 0.74
C LEU A 228 12.38 -1.58 0.76
N LEU A 229 12.49 -0.37 1.29
CA LEU A 229 11.40 0.59 1.25
C LEU A 229 11.40 1.26 -0.14
N PRO A 230 10.31 1.19 -0.92
CA PRO A 230 10.23 1.81 -2.26
C PRO A 230 10.30 3.32 -2.26
N TYR A 231 10.23 3.93 -1.09
CA TYR A 231 10.15 5.37 -0.93
C TYR A 231 10.91 5.80 0.34
N PRO A 232 12.25 5.65 0.39
CA PRO A 232 13.05 5.99 1.57
C PRO A 232 12.89 7.46 1.97
N GLN A 233 12.49 8.33 1.03
CA GLN A 233 12.17 9.71 1.37
C GLN A 233 11.05 9.83 2.40
N PHE A 234 10.15 8.86 2.55
CA PHE A 234 9.06 8.93 3.53
C PHE A 234 9.51 8.59 4.96
N GLU A 235 10.76 8.15 5.17
CA GLU A 235 11.29 7.84 6.50
C GLU A 235 11.07 9.01 7.49
N PRO A 236 10.69 8.73 8.75
CA PRO A 236 10.66 7.41 9.40
C PRO A 236 9.40 6.56 9.10
N ALA A 237 8.40 7.12 8.43
CA ALA A 237 7.12 6.44 8.19
C ALA A 237 7.04 5.79 6.80
N ARG A 238 6.37 4.64 6.69
CA ARG A 238 6.09 4.04 5.38
C ARG A 238 4.79 4.59 4.82
N PRO A 239 4.68 4.90 3.51
CA PRO A 239 3.40 5.24 2.93
C PRO A 239 2.42 4.08 3.09
N ILE A 240 1.14 4.40 3.17
CA ILE A 240 0.05 3.43 3.21
C ILE A 240 -0.89 3.64 2.03
N LEU A 241 -1.32 2.52 1.48
CA LEU A 241 -2.27 2.46 0.38
C LEU A 241 -3.45 1.60 0.79
N PRO A 242 -4.69 2.09 0.64
CA PRO A 242 -5.87 1.33 1.01
C PRO A 242 -6.04 0.17 0.04
N VAL A 243 -6.31 -1.00 0.60
CA VAL A 243 -6.68 -2.17 -0.18
C VAL A 243 -8.19 -2.10 -0.43
N ILE A 244 -8.56 -1.43 -1.51
CA ILE A 244 -9.92 -1.06 -1.86
C ILE A 244 -10.37 -1.59 -3.22
N LEU A 245 -11.65 -1.94 -3.34
CA LEU A 245 -12.32 -2.23 -4.61
C LEU A 245 -13.53 -1.29 -4.79
N PRO A 246 -13.96 -1.01 -6.03
CA PRO A 246 -15.06 -0.06 -6.27
C PRO A 246 -16.39 -0.46 -5.64
N VAL A 247 -16.72 -1.76 -5.67
CA VAL A 247 -18.07 -2.25 -5.31
C VAL A 247 -18.08 -3.53 -4.47
N ASP A 248 -16.96 -4.24 -4.35
CA ASP A 248 -16.88 -5.52 -3.63
C ASP A 248 -16.14 -5.33 -2.29
N SER A 249 -16.61 -6.00 -1.24
CA SER A 249 -15.92 -6.07 0.07
C SER A 249 -15.03 -7.30 0.21
N ARG A 250 -14.92 -8.11 -0.86
CA ARG A 250 -14.04 -9.27 -0.93
C ARG A 250 -13.21 -9.23 -2.20
N ALA A 251 -11.92 -9.52 -2.06
CA ALA A 251 -11.05 -9.85 -3.18
C ALA A 251 -10.82 -11.36 -3.22
N TRP A 252 -10.56 -11.88 -4.42
CA TRP A 252 -10.17 -13.27 -4.64
C TRP A 252 -8.71 -13.31 -5.05
N ILE A 253 -7.88 -13.98 -4.25
CA ILE A 253 -6.43 -14.03 -4.46
C ILE A 253 -6.04 -15.48 -4.75
N PRO A 254 -5.30 -15.76 -5.84
CA PRO A 254 -4.80 -17.09 -6.12
C PRO A 254 -4.01 -17.68 -4.94
N VAL A 255 -4.29 -18.94 -4.61
CA VAL A 255 -3.56 -19.65 -3.53
C VAL A 255 -2.08 -19.84 -3.83
N GLU A 256 -1.69 -19.78 -5.11
CA GLU A 256 -0.30 -19.81 -5.53
C GLU A 256 0.48 -18.60 -4.98
N ILE A 257 -0.15 -17.43 -4.90
CA ILE A 257 0.49 -16.17 -4.49
C ILE A 257 0.14 -15.76 -3.06
N PHE A 258 -0.65 -16.57 -2.34
CA PHE A 258 -1.13 -16.26 -1.00
C PHE A 258 -0.91 -17.44 -0.06
N ARG A 259 -0.48 -17.17 1.17
CA ARG A 259 -0.24 -18.19 2.20
C ARG A 259 -1.09 -17.91 3.42
N VAL A 260 -1.94 -18.85 3.81
CA VAL A 260 -2.65 -18.79 5.09
C VAL A 260 -1.62 -18.95 6.22
N LEU A 261 -1.70 -18.09 7.22
CA LEU A 261 -0.83 -18.10 8.39
C LEU A 261 -1.35 -19.13 9.40
N HIS A 262 -0.44 -19.86 10.03
CA HIS A 262 -0.76 -20.63 11.22
C HIS A 262 -1.24 -19.68 12.34
N PRO A 263 -2.16 -20.11 13.23
CA PRO A 263 -2.62 -19.30 14.36
C PRO A 263 -1.49 -18.75 15.24
N GLU A 264 -0.41 -19.53 15.36
CA GLU A 264 0.76 -19.20 16.20
C GLU A 264 1.83 -18.37 15.47
N GLU A 265 1.76 -18.26 14.14
CA GLU A 265 2.72 -17.45 13.40
C GLU A 265 2.56 -15.99 13.80
N LYS A 266 3.65 -15.32 14.19
CA LYS A 266 3.68 -13.86 14.32
C LYS A 266 3.43 -13.23 12.95
N THR A 267 2.71 -12.11 12.91
CA THR A 267 2.28 -11.47 11.65
C THR A 267 3.51 -11.10 10.81
N PRO A 268 3.74 -11.74 9.64
CA PRO A 268 5.01 -11.60 8.90
C PRO A 268 5.26 -10.23 8.23
N GLY A 269 4.42 -9.22 8.50
CA GLY A 269 4.50 -7.90 7.86
C GLY A 269 5.15 -6.79 8.70
N LYS A 270 5.29 -6.97 10.02
CA LYS A 270 6.01 -6.00 10.86
C LYS A 270 7.48 -6.39 10.91
N TYR A 271 8.22 -5.97 9.88
CA TYR A 271 9.68 -6.01 9.94
C TYR A 271 10.15 -5.21 11.15
N GLU A 272 10.58 -5.89 12.20
CA GLU A 272 11.65 -5.37 13.04
C GLU A 272 12.84 -5.22 12.08
N PHE A 273 13.23 -3.98 11.80
CA PHE A 273 14.55 -3.74 11.23
C PHE A 273 15.53 -4.36 12.21
N LEU A 274 16.11 -5.51 11.84
CA LEU A 274 17.33 -5.98 12.48
C LEU A 274 18.36 -4.89 12.16
N GLY A 275 18.54 -3.99 13.13
CA GLY A 275 19.48 -2.89 13.07
C GLY A 275 20.85 -3.44 12.68
N ARG A 276 21.49 -2.71 11.77
CA ARG A 276 22.93 -2.85 11.55
C ARG A 276 23.69 -2.45 12.80
#